data_AF-A0A923USU0-F1
#
_entry.id   AF-A0A923USU0-F1
#
_cell.length_a   1.000
_cell.length_b   1.000
_cell.length_c   1.000
_cell.angle_alpha   90.00
_cell.angle_beta   90.00
_cell.angle_gamma   90.00
#
_symmetry.space_group_name_H-M   'P 1'
#
loop_
_entity.id
_entity.type
_entity.pdbx_description
1 polymer ?
#
loop_
_entity_poly.entity_id
_entity_poly.type
_entity_poly.pdbx_seq_one_letter_code
_entity_poly.pdbx_strand_id
1 'polypeptide(L)'
;MLLFFHYYLSALLAIVIALLLGSFLLNYVVKLKSTNTYYDIFIKMCIGVATFTIVVSCFATKGKTVLVLLLPYSFLGYFLYKQQESNLVQEVAFSTTSKNSKYVFTWVFATLIFSLRYSMYSINNTADYYYYARLSYKILATGCENTLIHVTNGVAPYHYFELWLNAGISSVLGNNYYLNLMVVTFSLLTLLVWLGLCAIVEILLPHKAIKAILFSFLGLFITGVFIKYYTYFPYLDTLPVFDFNIWAQPKTLIIYVVLIASIIHFIKYKYTTGILLFALLPLVYITTAPSVLSGLVIYMLVDKYVYKEKLNTTILYSVTYVVISVILFYIIFAERTNAATLNVVELFGSIKTKINIVVVTLFQMFIYYAPLLLVLIVDFNWLKKIITGHKFVLLVPIVFVAALLSWALFPASPDNIQLFTNIAPPFINIFIFIILIYCFNETKKMKIAYTLLLIVFMSALAKDKYILNVDFNNSSTTLINRIKNKNHTSVSLQSRNDFKTIFNKNTNVYFAGNYLTNSYSNAYSINLSVHEIPINSNGIHAKTEIKLVENTPFYSYVANQKKNSTFKTIQRSQLDFITQNNVEYIICDKNYLLPTHIQAIINDSIMYNNDKFLFIK
;
A
#
# COMPACT_ATOMS: atom_id res chain seq x y z
N MET A 1 -0.31 25.76 -12.02
CA MET A 1 -1.08 25.39 -13.23
C MET A 1 -0.29 24.47 -14.16
N LEU A 2 0.92 24.84 -14.62
CA LEU A 2 1.75 23.95 -15.48
C LEU A 2 2.03 22.58 -14.86
N LEU A 3 2.40 22.54 -13.58
CA LEU A 3 2.64 21.28 -12.85
C LEU A 3 1.41 20.36 -12.87
N PHE A 4 0.22 20.92 -12.62
CA PHE A 4 -1.05 20.18 -12.66
C PHE A 4 -1.26 19.52 -14.04
N PHE A 5 -1.14 20.31 -15.12
CA PHE A 5 -1.35 19.80 -16.47
C PHE A 5 -0.32 18.73 -16.87
N HIS A 6 0.94 18.91 -16.47
CA HIS A 6 2.00 17.92 -16.71
C HIS A 6 1.69 16.56 -16.08
N TYR A 7 1.34 16.55 -14.79
CA TYR A 7 0.99 15.31 -14.10
C TYR A 7 -0.37 14.75 -14.53
N TYR A 8 -1.32 15.60 -14.92
CA TYR A 8 -2.60 15.17 -15.48
C TYR A 8 -2.40 14.41 -16.80
N LEU A 9 -1.61 14.97 -17.72
CA LEU A 9 -1.27 14.31 -18.98
C LEU A 9 -0.53 12.99 -18.74
N SER A 10 0.38 12.97 -17.76
CA SER A 10 1.07 11.74 -17.34
C SER A 10 0.09 10.65 -16.86
N ALA A 11 -0.93 11.03 -16.09
CA ALA A 11 -1.97 10.10 -15.64
C ALA A 11 -2.82 9.58 -16.81
N LEU A 12 -3.22 10.45 -17.75
CA LEU A 12 -3.95 10.02 -18.95
C LEU A 12 -3.11 9.05 -19.79
N LEU A 13 -1.83 9.34 -20.00
CA LEU A 13 -0.94 8.48 -20.76
C LEU A 13 -0.73 7.12 -20.08
N ALA A 14 -0.58 7.08 -18.75
CA ALA A 14 -0.50 5.83 -18.00
C ALA A 14 -1.78 4.97 -18.15
N ILE A 15 -2.96 5.60 -18.14
CA ILE A 15 -4.25 4.92 -18.40
C ILE A 15 -4.29 4.35 -19.83
N VAL A 16 -3.88 5.13 -20.84
CA VAL A 16 -3.84 4.68 -22.24
C VAL A 16 -2.90 3.50 -22.41
N ILE A 17 -1.67 3.58 -21.87
CA ILE A 17 -0.68 2.49 -21.95
C ILE A 17 -1.25 1.21 -21.33
N ALA A 18 -1.83 1.30 -20.12
CA ALA A 18 -2.45 0.15 -19.47
C ALA A 18 -3.59 -0.45 -20.31
N LEU A 19 -4.48 0.39 -20.85
CA LEU A 19 -5.58 -0.08 -21.70
C LEU A 19 -5.09 -0.75 -22.99
N LEU A 20 -4.07 -0.22 -23.64
CA LEU A 20 -3.51 -0.78 -24.87
C LEU A 20 -2.84 -2.13 -24.60
N LEU A 21 -1.98 -2.22 -23.59
CA LEU A 21 -1.31 -3.48 -23.22
C LEU A 21 -2.32 -4.55 -22.81
N GLY A 22 -3.29 -4.19 -21.97
CA GLY A 22 -4.33 -5.10 -21.53
C GLY A 22 -5.24 -5.58 -22.66
N SER A 23 -5.65 -4.67 -23.55
CA SER A 23 -6.45 -5.01 -24.72
C SER A 23 -5.70 -5.91 -25.68
N PHE A 24 -4.41 -5.66 -25.89
CA PHE A 24 -3.56 -6.49 -26.72
C PHE A 24 -3.53 -7.93 -26.19
N LEU A 25 -3.21 -8.11 -24.91
CA LEU A 25 -3.13 -9.44 -24.31
C LEU A 25 -4.49 -10.16 -24.28
N LEU A 26 -5.56 -9.49 -23.86
CA LEU A 26 -6.88 -10.12 -23.77
C LEU A 26 -7.45 -10.51 -25.12
N ASN A 27 -7.34 -9.63 -26.13
CA ASN A 27 -7.97 -9.88 -27.42
C ASN A 27 -7.16 -10.85 -28.30
N TYR A 28 -5.82 -10.75 -28.28
CA TYR A 28 -4.97 -11.51 -29.19
C TYR A 28 -4.33 -12.74 -28.55
N VAL A 29 -3.98 -12.69 -27.25
CA VAL A 29 -3.32 -13.82 -26.56
C VAL A 29 -4.36 -14.72 -25.89
N VAL A 30 -5.18 -14.17 -25.00
CA VAL A 30 -6.14 -14.97 -24.22
C VAL A 30 -7.45 -15.22 -24.98
N LYS A 31 -7.79 -14.32 -25.91
CA LYS A 31 -9.04 -14.30 -26.70
C LYS A 31 -10.31 -14.28 -25.83
N LEU A 32 -10.26 -13.54 -24.71
CA LEU A 32 -11.41 -13.34 -23.83
C LEU A 32 -12.27 -12.18 -24.33
N LYS A 33 -13.58 -12.42 -24.46
CA LYS A 33 -14.57 -11.38 -24.73
C LYS A 33 -15.45 -11.21 -23.51
N SER A 34 -15.83 -9.98 -23.20
CA SER A 34 -16.88 -9.73 -22.21
C SER A 34 -18.00 -8.87 -22.79
N THR A 35 -19.21 -9.21 -22.35
CA THR A 35 -20.44 -8.45 -22.61
C THR A 35 -20.58 -7.20 -21.72
N ASN A 36 -19.96 -7.20 -20.53
CA ASN A 36 -20.05 -6.12 -19.54
C ASN A 36 -18.96 -5.07 -19.76
N THR A 37 -19.33 -3.80 -19.93
CA THR A 37 -18.40 -2.76 -20.39
C THR A 37 -17.41 -2.34 -19.30
N TYR A 38 -17.87 -2.10 -18.07
CA TYR A 38 -16.97 -1.71 -16.98
C TYR A 38 -16.08 -2.87 -16.56
N TYR A 39 -16.61 -4.09 -16.57
CA TYR A 39 -15.80 -5.28 -16.33
C TYR A 39 -14.70 -5.46 -17.40
N ASP A 40 -15.02 -5.26 -18.68
CA ASP A 40 -14.04 -5.32 -19.77
C ASP A 40 -12.93 -4.28 -19.60
N ILE A 41 -13.29 -3.02 -19.34
CA ILE A 41 -12.32 -1.94 -19.08
C ILE A 41 -11.46 -2.26 -17.85
N PHE A 42 -12.09 -2.70 -16.75
CA PHE A 42 -11.40 -3.06 -15.51
C PHE A 42 -10.37 -4.16 -15.73
N ILE A 43 -10.75 -5.28 -16.37
CA ILE A 43 -9.84 -6.41 -16.59
C ILE A 43 -8.72 -6.05 -17.57
N LYS A 44 -9.01 -5.26 -18.62
CA LYS A 44 -7.99 -4.69 -19.51
C LYS A 44 -6.97 -3.87 -18.72
N MET A 45 -7.43 -2.91 -17.93
CA MET A 45 -6.52 -2.07 -17.15
C MET A 45 -5.73 -2.87 -16.11
N CYS A 46 -6.35 -3.83 -15.39
CA CYS A 46 -5.66 -4.68 -14.43
C CYS A 46 -4.53 -5.47 -15.09
N ILE A 47 -4.79 -6.12 -16.23
CA ILE A 47 -3.78 -6.90 -16.97
C ILE A 47 -2.71 -5.98 -17.53
N GLY A 48 -3.08 -4.81 -18.06
CA GLY A 48 -2.12 -3.84 -18.58
C GLY A 48 -1.17 -3.31 -17.51
N VAL A 49 -1.71 -2.91 -16.35
CA VAL A 49 -0.91 -2.47 -15.20
C VAL A 49 -0.01 -3.59 -14.70
N ALA A 50 -0.55 -4.80 -14.50
CA ALA A 50 0.26 -5.94 -14.04
C ALA A 50 1.38 -6.28 -15.04
N THR A 51 1.08 -6.29 -16.33
CA THR A 51 2.07 -6.56 -17.39
C THR A 51 3.15 -5.49 -17.41
N PHE A 52 2.77 -4.21 -17.38
CA PHE A 52 3.72 -3.10 -17.34
C PHE A 52 4.66 -3.23 -16.12
N THR A 53 4.10 -3.46 -14.93
CA THR A 53 4.87 -3.61 -13.69
C THR A 53 5.82 -4.81 -13.73
N ILE A 54 5.35 -5.98 -14.21
CA ILE A 54 6.18 -7.20 -14.34
C ILE A 54 7.30 -6.98 -15.35
N VAL A 55 7.01 -6.37 -16.49
CA VAL A 55 8.01 -6.06 -17.51
C VAL A 55 9.09 -5.14 -16.94
N VAL A 56 8.70 -4.00 -16.37
CA VAL A 56 9.64 -3.04 -15.77
C VAL A 56 10.51 -3.68 -14.70
N SER A 57 9.90 -4.42 -13.77
CA SER A 57 10.64 -5.09 -12.68
C SER A 57 11.58 -6.17 -13.20
N CYS A 58 11.16 -7.03 -14.13
CA CYS A 58 12.02 -8.05 -14.72
C CYS A 58 13.20 -7.45 -15.48
N PHE A 59 12.98 -6.39 -16.26
CA PHE A 59 14.04 -5.71 -17.00
C PHE A 59 15.06 -5.06 -16.05
N ALA A 60 14.59 -4.28 -15.06
CA ALA A 60 15.47 -3.58 -14.13
C ALA A 60 16.26 -4.53 -13.23
N THR A 61 15.65 -5.62 -12.77
CA THR A 61 16.28 -6.61 -11.87
C THR A 61 17.02 -7.74 -12.58
N LYS A 62 16.98 -7.78 -13.93
CA LYS A 62 17.44 -8.93 -14.73
C LYS A 62 16.78 -10.25 -14.29
N GLY A 63 15.48 -10.19 -13.98
CA GLY A 63 14.66 -11.31 -13.53
C GLY A 63 14.71 -11.60 -12.02
N LYS A 64 15.52 -10.87 -11.24
CA LYS A 64 15.61 -11.02 -9.76
C LYS A 64 14.53 -10.20 -9.04
N THR A 65 13.27 -10.43 -9.36
CA THR A 65 12.11 -9.77 -8.73
C THR A 65 11.10 -10.80 -8.23
N VAL A 66 10.51 -10.56 -7.06
CA VAL A 66 9.44 -11.42 -6.53
C VAL A 66 8.22 -11.48 -7.46
N LEU A 67 8.01 -10.43 -8.27
CA LEU A 67 6.91 -10.37 -9.23
C LEU A 67 7.06 -11.37 -10.39
N VAL A 68 8.26 -11.95 -10.61
CA VAL A 68 8.45 -13.01 -11.60
C VAL A 68 7.60 -14.24 -11.26
N LEU A 69 7.29 -14.45 -9.98
CA LEU A 69 6.45 -15.55 -9.49
C LEU A 69 4.99 -15.42 -9.96
N LEU A 70 4.57 -14.25 -10.46
CA LEU A 70 3.26 -14.06 -11.07
C LEU A 70 3.16 -14.74 -12.44
N LEU A 71 4.26 -14.95 -13.16
CA LEU A 71 4.22 -15.54 -14.51
C LEU A 71 3.82 -17.02 -14.50
N PRO A 72 4.50 -17.94 -13.75
CA PRO A 72 4.08 -19.33 -13.69
C PRO A 72 2.70 -19.47 -13.05
N TYR A 73 2.37 -18.61 -12.09
CA TYR A 73 1.05 -18.61 -11.45
C TYR A 73 -0.07 -18.23 -12.41
N SER A 74 0.15 -17.22 -13.26
CA SER A 74 -0.80 -16.81 -14.30
C SER A 74 -0.99 -17.92 -15.33
N PHE A 75 0.08 -18.65 -15.67
CA PHE A 75 0.01 -19.80 -16.57
C PHE A 75 -0.79 -20.96 -15.97
N LEU A 76 -0.59 -21.28 -14.69
CA LEU A 76 -1.44 -22.21 -13.94
C LEU A 76 -2.91 -21.78 -14.00
N GLY A 77 -3.18 -20.50 -13.74
CA GLY A 77 -4.54 -19.96 -13.79
C GLY A 77 -5.16 -20.05 -15.18
N TYR A 78 -4.39 -19.81 -16.24
CA TYR A 78 -4.84 -19.96 -17.63
C TYR A 78 -5.26 -21.40 -17.96
N PHE A 79 -4.46 -22.39 -17.57
CA PHE A 79 -4.81 -23.80 -17.79
C PHE A 79 -6.06 -24.22 -17.03
N LEU A 80 -6.14 -23.87 -15.74
CA LEU A 80 -7.32 -24.17 -14.93
C LEU A 80 -8.58 -23.48 -15.49
N TYR A 81 -8.44 -22.27 -16.01
CA TYR A 81 -9.52 -21.57 -16.69
C TYR A 81 -9.97 -22.29 -17.96
N LYS A 82 -9.04 -22.70 -18.84
CA LYS A 82 -9.37 -23.38 -20.10
C LYS A 82 -10.08 -24.71 -19.88
N GLN A 83 -9.73 -25.43 -18.83
CA GLN A 83 -10.42 -26.68 -18.45
C GLN A 83 -11.88 -26.44 -17.99
N GLN A 84 -12.20 -25.26 -17.46
CA GLN A 84 -13.56 -24.91 -17.02
C GLN A 84 -14.42 -24.33 -18.14
N GLU A 85 -13.80 -23.61 -19.07
CA GLU A 85 -14.49 -22.98 -20.20
C GLU A 85 -15.15 -24.01 -21.14
N SER A 86 -14.62 -25.23 -21.21
CA SER A 86 -15.25 -26.32 -21.98
C SER A 86 -16.64 -26.73 -21.46
N ASN A 87 -17.02 -26.31 -20.25
CA ASN A 87 -18.21 -26.80 -19.55
C ASN A 87 -19.31 -25.74 -19.33
N LEU A 88 -19.10 -24.48 -19.74
CA LEU A 88 -20.04 -23.38 -19.45
C LEU A 88 -20.22 -22.46 -20.66
N VAL A 89 -21.14 -22.83 -21.56
CA VAL A 89 -21.70 -21.90 -22.55
C VAL A 89 -23.02 -21.36 -22.02
N GLN A 90 -23.03 -20.09 -21.61
CA GLN A 90 -24.02 -19.08 -21.98
C GLN A 90 -23.71 -17.78 -21.23
N GLU A 91 -23.18 -16.76 -21.92
CA GLU A 91 -23.30 -15.38 -21.44
C GLU A 91 -24.58 -14.78 -22.00
N VAL A 92 -25.54 -14.53 -21.12
CA VAL A 92 -26.74 -13.75 -21.43
C VAL A 92 -26.31 -12.29 -21.62
N ALA A 93 -26.44 -11.79 -22.84
CA ALA A 93 -26.14 -10.40 -23.17
C ALA A 93 -27.31 -9.50 -22.80
N PHE A 94 -27.14 -8.62 -21.81
CA PHE A 94 -28.04 -7.49 -21.61
C PHE A 94 -27.27 -6.23 -21.23
N SER A 95 -27.37 -5.20 -22.07
CA SER A 95 -27.15 -3.81 -21.70
C SER A 95 -27.72 -2.91 -22.81
N THR A 96 -28.76 -2.13 -22.49
CA THR A 96 -29.47 -1.20 -23.40
C THR A 96 -28.83 0.19 -23.48
N THR A 97 -27.68 0.41 -22.81
CA THR A 97 -26.94 1.67 -22.86
C THR A 97 -25.87 1.63 -23.94
N SER A 98 -25.75 2.71 -24.73
CA SER A 98 -24.72 2.77 -25.78
C SER A 98 -23.32 2.70 -25.16
N LYS A 99 -22.48 1.77 -25.65
CA LYS A 99 -21.11 1.54 -25.16
C LYS A 99 -20.30 2.83 -25.05
N ASN A 100 -20.52 3.77 -25.97
CA ASN A 100 -19.81 5.06 -26.04
C ASN A 100 -19.99 5.91 -24.77
N SER A 101 -21.19 5.93 -24.18
CA SER A 101 -21.45 6.74 -22.97
C SER A 101 -20.61 6.31 -21.77
N LYS A 102 -20.38 5.00 -21.60
CA LYS A 102 -19.59 4.45 -20.49
C LYS A 102 -18.11 4.84 -20.58
N TYR A 103 -17.53 4.88 -21.80
CA TYR A 103 -16.17 5.36 -22.00
C TYR A 103 -16.02 6.84 -21.67
N VAL A 104 -16.99 7.68 -22.07
CA VAL A 104 -17.00 9.11 -21.71
C VAL A 104 -17.03 9.27 -20.19
N PHE A 105 -17.89 8.53 -19.48
CA PHE A 105 -17.91 8.56 -18.02
C PHE A 105 -16.59 8.12 -17.40
N THR A 106 -15.93 7.08 -17.93
CA THR A 106 -14.61 6.65 -17.44
C THR A 106 -13.59 7.79 -17.49
N TRP A 107 -13.56 8.58 -18.57
CA TRP A 107 -12.65 9.73 -18.69
C TRP A 107 -13.02 10.89 -17.75
N VAL A 108 -14.31 11.17 -17.58
CA VAL A 108 -14.79 12.17 -16.62
C VAL A 108 -14.38 11.80 -15.20
N PHE A 109 -14.62 10.55 -14.79
CA PHE A 109 -14.27 10.09 -13.44
C PHE A 109 -12.76 9.92 -13.24
N ALA A 110 -12.00 9.56 -14.28
CA ALA A 110 -10.54 9.60 -14.22
C ALA A 110 -10.03 11.01 -13.92
N THR A 111 -10.61 12.03 -14.58
CA THR A 111 -10.28 13.44 -14.35
C THR A 111 -10.68 13.91 -12.94
N LEU A 112 -11.86 13.51 -12.46
CA LEU A 112 -12.32 13.82 -11.11
C LEU A 112 -11.43 13.19 -10.04
N ILE A 113 -11.10 11.89 -10.19
CA ILE A 113 -10.21 11.16 -9.27
C ILE A 113 -8.83 11.81 -9.23
N PHE A 114 -8.26 12.13 -10.39
CA PHE A 114 -6.98 12.84 -10.47
C PHE A 114 -7.05 14.19 -9.76
N SER A 115 -8.09 14.98 -10.02
CA SER A 115 -8.25 16.31 -9.42
C SER A 115 -8.37 16.23 -7.90
N LEU A 116 -9.13 15.25 -7.38
CA LEU A 116 -9.22 15.00 -5.94
C LEU A 116 -7.87 14.60 -5.35
N ARG A 117 -7.16 13.65 -5.96
CA ARG A 117 -5.81 13.26 -5.52
C ARG A 117 -4.83 14.43 -5.54
N TYR A 118 -4.88 15.24 -6.58
CA TYR A 118 -4.07 16.44 -6.68
C TYR A 118 -4.44 17.48 -5.60
N SER A 119 -5.70 17.60 -5.22
CA SER A 119 -6.08 18.50 -4.11
C SER A 119 -5.64 17.97 -2.73
N MET A 120 -5.45 16.66 -2.59
CA MET A 120 -5.15 15.99 -1.32
C MET A 120 -3.69 15.61 -1.14
N TYR A 121 -2.81 15.71 -2.15
CA TYR A 121 -1.44 15.18 -2.04
C TYR A 121 -0.63 15.89 -0.95
N SER A 122 -0.91 17.17 -0.69
CA SER A 122 -0.27 17.93 0.39
C SER A 122 -0.71 17.46 1.78
N ILE A 123 -1.92 16.91 1.91
CA ILE A 123 -2.49 16.40 3.16
C ILE A 123 -1.84 15.06 3.54
N ASN A 124 -1.64 14.19 2.55
CA ASN A 124 -1.10 12.86 2.73
C ASN A 124 0.43 12.83 2.80
N ASN A 125 1.07 13.92 3.23
CA ASN A 125 2.50 14.02 3.23
C ASN A 125 3.14 13.37 4.46
N THR A 126 3.31 12.04 4.42
CA THR A 126 3.96 11.28 5.49
C THR A 126 5.37 10.85 5.07
N ALA A 127 6.23 10.59 6.06
CA ALA A 127 7.57 10.06 5.83
C ALA A 127 7.56 8.75 5.02
N ASP A 128 6.52 7.93 5.19
CA ASP A 128 6.32 6.67 4.43
C ASP A 128 6.29 6.91 2.91
N TYR A 129 5.55 7.92 2.42
CA TYR A 129 5.43 8.13 0.98
C TYR A 129 6.70 8.71 0.36
N TYR A 130 7.43 9.55 1.10
CA TYR A 130 8.78 9.96 0.70
C TYR A 130 9.73 8.76 0.61
N TYR A 131 9.66 7.86 1.60
CA TYR A 131 10.41 6.63 1.60
C TYR A 131 10.03 5.72 0.41
N TYR A 132 8.74 5.53 0.11
CA TYR A 132 8.27 4.72 -1.02
C TYR A 132 8.69 5.31 -2.37
N ALA A 133 8.62 6.64 -2.52
CA ALA A 133 9.08 7.32 -3.72
C ALA A 133 10.59 7.12 -3.94
N ARG A 134 11.39 7.29 -2.89
CA ARG A 134 12.84 7.04 -2.93
C ARG A 134 13.17 5.58 -3.18
N LEU A 135 12.42 4.66 -2.56
CA LEU A 135 12.56 3.24 -2.80
C LEU A 135 12.24 2.91 -4.25
N SER A 136 11.19 3.49 -4.83
CA SER A 136 10.84 3.36 -6.26
C SER A 136 11.98 3.84 -7.17
N TYR A 137 12.59 4.99 -6.87
CA TYR A 137 13.77 5.48 -7.59
C TYR A 137 14.95 4.51 -7.46
N LYS A 138 15.24 4.07 -6.24
CA LYS A 138 16.35 3.18 -5.93
C LYS A 138 16.23 1.82 -6.60
N ILE A 139 15.07 1.17 -6.52
CA ILE A 139 14.90 -0.18 -7.09
C ILE A 139 15.10 -0.16 -8.61
N LEU A 140 14.68 0.92 -9.29
CA LEU A 140 14.93 1.08 -10.71
C LEU A 140 16.40 1.35 -11.02
N ALA A 141 17.04 2.25 -10.27
CA ALA A 141 18.43 2.62 -10.48
C ALA A 141 19.41 1.46 -10.21
N THR A 142 19.08 0.58 -9.26
CA THR A 142 19.97 -0.51 -8.80
C THR A 142 19.55 -1.89 -9.27
N GLY A 143 18.30 -2.09 -9.67
CA GLY A 143 17.75 -3.42 -9.93
C GLY A 143 17.63 -4.30 -8.67
N CYS A 144 17.61 -3.70 -7.47
CA CYS A 144 17.67 -4.42 -6.20
C CYS A 144 16.42 -4.16 -5.34
N GLU A 145 15.60 -5.20 -5.16
CA GLU A 145 14.40 -5.23 -4.29
C GLU A 145 14.78 -5.33 -2.80
N ASN A 146 15.31 -4.24 -2.25
CA ASN A 146 15.69 -4.17 -0.84
C ASN A 146 15.20 -2.87 -0.21
N THR A 147 14.59 -2.98 0.98
CA THR A 147 14.01 -1.88 1.75
C THR A 147 15.06 -0.92 2.32
N LEU A 148 16.32 -1.33 2.42
CA LEU A 148 17.42 -0.46 2.82
C LEU A 148 17.90 0.37 1.61
N ILE A 149 17.75 1.69 1.68
CA ILE A 149 18.00 2.59 0.53
C ILE A 149 19.46 2.57 0.07
N HIS A 150 20.41 2.35 0.98
CA HIS A 150 21.84 2.34 0.67
C HIS A 150 22.36 0.99 0.18
N VAL A 151 21.56 -0.08 0.23
CA VAL A 151 21.97 -1.43 -0.17
C VAL A 151 21.68 -1.65 -1.65
N THR A 152 22.70 -2.05 -2.41
CA THR A 152 22.63 -2.21 -3.88
C THR A 152 22.52 -3.67 -4.33
N ASN A 153 22.42 -4.61 -3.40
CA ASN A 153 22.40 -6.06 -3.63
C ASN A 153 21.45 -6.80 -2.66
N GLY A 154 21.14 -8.06 -2.97
CA GLY A 154 20.17 -8.87 -2.23
C GLY A 154 18.69 -8.49 -2.45
N VAL A 155 17.79 -9.28 -1.88
CA VAL A 155 16.35 -9.00 -1.88
C VAL A 155 15.76 -9.09 -0.47
N ALA A 156 14.74 -8.30 -0.17
CA ALA A 156 14.03 -8.29 1.10
C ALA A 156 12.51 -8.26 0.87
N PRO A 157 11.68 -8.98 1.65
CA PRO A 157 10.23 -8.97 1.46
C PRO A 157 9.59 -7.59 1.64
N TYR A 158 8.80 -7.16 0.65
CA TYR A 158 8.04 -5.91 0.70
C TYR A 158 6.88 -5.91 -0.31
N HIS A 159 6.13 -4.81 -0.37
CA HIS A 159 5.04 -4.59 -1.34
C HIS A 159 5.57 -3.90 -2.62
N TYR A 160 6.29 -4.65 -3.45
CA TYR A 160 7.01 -4.09 -4.60
C TYR A 160 6.13 -3.72 -5.80
N PHE A 161 4.88 -4.18 -5.87
CA PHE A 161 4.05 -4.00 -7.06
C PHE A 161 3.83 -2.52 -7.40
N GLU A 162 3.32 -1.73 -6.46
CA GLU A 162 3.07 -0.31 -6.68
C GLU A 162 4.36 0.51 -6.75
N LEU A 163 5.44 0.05 -6.12
CA LEU A 163 6.76 0.69 -6.20
C LEU A 163 7.35 0.55 -7.61
N TRP A 164 7.27 -0.64 -8.22
CA TRP A 164 7.67 -0.86 -9.60
C TRP A 164 6.77 -0.16 -10.61
N LEU A 165 5.46 -0.12 -10.34
CA LEU A 165 4.52 0.65 -11.16
C LEU A 165 4.90 2.14 -11.16
N ASN A 166 5.13 2.70 -9.97
CA ASN A 166 5.54 4.09 -9.82
C ASN A 166 6.89 4.35 -10.49
N ALA A 167 7.86 3.45 -10.30
CA ALA A 167 9.19 3.58 -10.86
C ALA A 167 9.18 3.58 -12.39
N GLY A 168 8.43 2.64 -12.99
CA GLY A 168 8.26 2.55 -14.43
C GLY A 168 7.61 3.79 -15.02
N ILE A 169 6.48 4.23 -14.46
CA ILE A 169 5.79 5.43 -14.94
C ILE A 169 6.68 6.66 -14.80
N SER A 170 7.33 6.83 -13.64
CA SER A 170 8.19 8.00 -13.38
C SER A 170 9.37 8.06 -14.34
N SER A 171 10.00 6.92 -14.62
CA SER A 171 11.12 6.84 -15.55
C SER A 171 10.73 7.10 -17.00
N VAL A 172 9.67 6.44 -17.49
CA VAL A 172 9.19 6.58 -18.87
C VAL A 172 8.73 8.01 -19.18
N LEU A 173 8.14 8.70 -18.19
CA LEU A 173 7.59 10.04 -18.36
C LEU A 173 8.52 11.16 -17.88
N GLY A 174 9.69 10.83 -17.31
CA GLY A 174 10.62 11.81 -16.75
C GLY A 174 10.06 12.59 -15.54
N ASN A 175 9.18 11.96 -14.76
CA ASN A 175 8.52 12.60 -13.62
C ASN A 175 9.33 12.47 -12.32
N ASN A 176 9.16 13.44 -11.41
CA ASN A 176 9.57 13.25 -10.03
C ASN A 176 8.79 12.08 -9.40
N TYR A 177 9.50 11.15 -8.76
CA TYR A 177 8.95 9.88 -8.26
C TYR A 177 7.95 10.04 -7.13
N TYR A 178 8.09 11.09 -6.30
CA TYR A 178 7.16 11.35 -5.21
C TYR A 178 5.85 11.93 -5.73
N LEU A 179 5.93 13.00 -6.51
CA LEU A 179 4.73 13.60 -7.10
C LEU A 179 4.02 12.57 -8.00
N ASN A 180 4.77 11.79 -8.79
CA ASN A 180 4.19 10.72 -9.59
C ASN A 180 3.48 9.66 -8.74
N LEU A 181 4.07 9.24 -7.62
CA LEU A 181 3.43 8.29 -6.70
C LEU A 181 2.09 8.84 -6.21
N MET A 182 2.11 10.07 -5.71
CA MET A 182 0.96 10.69 -5.04
C MET A 182 -0.19 11.03 -5.98
N VAL A 183 0.09 11.57 -7.17
CA VAL A 183 -0.96 12.09 -8.07
C VAL A 183 -1.17 11.29 -9.35
N VAL A 184 -0.22 10.46 -9.79
CA VAL A 184 -0.37 9.62 -11.00
C VAL A 184 -0.66 8.18 -10.62
N THR A 185 0.27 7.52 -9.93
CA THR A 185 0.19 6.10 -9.58
C THR A 185 -1.04 5.82 -8.73
N PHE A 186 -1.25 6.57 -7.65
CA PHE A 186 -2.43 6.39 -6.81
C PHE A 186 -3.74 6.79 -7.49
N SER A 187 -3.75 7.74 -8.43
CA SER A 187 -4.94 8.06 -9.24
C SER A 187 -5.30 6.90 -10.16
N LEU A 188 -4.31 6.30 -10.83
CA LEU A 188 -4.50 5.13 -11.68
C LEU A 188 -5.06 3.93 -10.90
N LEU A 189 -4.48 3.63 -9.73
CA LEU A 189 -4.98 2.55 -8.88
C LEU A 189 -6.36 2.86 -8.28
N THR A 190 -6.65 4.12 -7.92
CA THR A 190 -7.99 4.54 -7.46
C THR A 190 -9.04 4.39 -8.57
N LEU A 191 -8.68 4.72 -9.82
CA LEU A 191 -9.52 4.51 -10.99
C LEU A 191 -9.81 3.01 -11.21
N LEU A 192 -8.81 2.15 -11.04
CA LEU A 192 -9.01 0.69 -11.09
C LEU A 192 -9.99 0.20 -10.03
N VAL A 193 -9.88 0.68 -8.78
CA VAL A 193 -10.85 0.36 -7.73
C VAL A 193 -12.25 0.81 -8.16
N TRP A 194 -12.41 2.05 -8.61
CA TRP A 194 -13.71 2.57 -9.08
C TRP A 194 -14.30 1.76 -10.23
N LEU A 195 -13.51 1.44 -11.26
CA LEU A 195 -13.92 0.60 -12.38
C LEU A 195 -14.36 -0.78 -11.92
N GLY A 196 -13.65 -1.37 -10.97
CA GLY A 196 -14.00 -2.63 -10.35
C GLY A 196 -15.34 -2.56 -9.57
N LEU A 197 -15.56 -1.49 -8.80
CA LEU A 197 -16.85 -1.26 -8.14
C LEU A 197 -17.99 -1.09 -9.17
N CYS A 198 -17.77 -0.31 -10.23
CA CYS A 198 -18.71 -0.20 -11.35
C CYS A 198 -18.99 -1.56 -12.01
N ALA A 199 -17.97 -2.41 -12.19
CA ALA A 199 -18.14 -3.75 -12.72
C ALA A 199 -19.00 -4.64 -11.81
N ILE A 200 -18.80 -4.58 -10.48
CA ILE A 200 -19.66 -5.30 -9.52
C ILE A 200 -21.12 -4.84 -9.68
N VAL A 201 -21.38 -3.53 -9.74
CA VAL A 201 -22.75 -3.03 -9.90
C VAL A 201 -23.34 -3.39 -11.26
N GLU A 202 -22.56 -3.33 -12.35
CA GLU A 202 -23.01 -3.72 -13.69
C GLU A 202 -23.44 -5.19 -13.73
N ILE A 203 -22.71 -6.08 -13.05
CA ILE A 203 -23.02 -7.51 -12.97
C ILE A 203 -24.25 -7.77 -12.10
N LEU A 204 -24.35 -7.12 -10.94
CA LEU A 204 -25.45 -7.36 -9.99
C LEU A 204 -26.75 -6.64 -10.38
N LEU A 205 -26.65 -5.46 -11.01
CA LEU A 205 -27.76 -4.56 -11.34
C LEU A 205 -27.67 -4.00 -12.78
N PRO A 206 -27.73 -4.86 -13.81
CA PRO A 206 -27.48 -4.47 -15.22
C PRO A 206 -28.39 -3.35 -15.73
N HIS A 207 -29.64 -3.27 -15.24
CA HIS A 207 -30.62 -2.26 -15.66
C HIS A 207 -30.43 -0.86 -15.03
N LYS A 208 -29.53 -0.70 -14.05
CA LYS A 208 -29.35 0.57 -13.29
C LYS A 208 -27.95 1.19 -13.45
N ALA A 209 -27.21 0.79 -14.49
CA ALA A 209 -25.78 1.07 -14.65
C ALA A 209 -25.36 2.57 -14.57
N ILE A 210 -26.21 3.53 -14.94
CA ILE A 210 -25.83 4.96 -14.87
C ILE A 210 -25.91 5.51 -13.43
N LYS A 211 -27.01 5.26 -12.70
CA LYS A 211 -27.11 5.67 -11.28
C LYS A 211 -26.08 4.95 -10.41
N ALA A 212 -25.71 3.74 -10.84
CA ALA A 212 -24.63 2.95 -10.27
C ALA A 212 -23.24 3.62 -10.38
N ILE A 213 -22.97 4.45 -11.39
CA ILE A 213 -21.67 5.12 -11.54
C ILE A 213 -21.39 6.05 -10.35
N LEU A 214 -22.35 6.93 -10.03
CA LEU A 214 -22.20 7.85 -8.89
C LEU A 214 -22.17 7.08 -7.58
N PHE A 215 -22.98 6.03 -7.46
CA PHE A 215 -22.97 5.15 -6.29
C PHE A 215 -21.61 4.46 -6.09
N SER A 216 -20.99 3.92 -7.15
CA SER A 216 -19.65 3.34 -7.11
C SER A 216 -18.58 4.37 -6.79
N PHE A 217 -18.75 5.62 -7.24
CA PHE A 217 -17.86 6.71 -6.87
C PHE A 217 -17.95 7.05 -5.38
N LEU A 218 -19.15 7.14 -4.82
CA LEU A 218 -19.34 7.27 -3.37
C LEU A 218 -18.79 6.04 -2.61
N GLY A 219 -18.86 4.86 -3.23
CA GLY A 219 -18.26 3.63 -2.72
C GLY A 219 -16.75 3.72 -2.44
N LEU A 220 -16.03 4.59 -3.15
CA LEU A 220 -14.61 4.87 -2.89
C LEU A 220 -14.34 5.44 -1.50
N PHE A 221 -15.34 6.04 -0.88
CA PHE A 221 -15.23 6.66 0.44
C PHE A 221 -15.71 5.75 1.56
N ILE A 222 -16.17 4.52 1.26
CA ILE A 222 -16.61 3.58 2.29
C ILE A 222 -15.44 3.29 3.23
N THR A 223 -15.69 3.59 4.49
CA THR A 223 -14.87 3.30 5.66
C THR A 223 -15.77 3.33 6.90
N GLY A 224 -15.24 2.95 8.06
CA GLY A 224 -15.99 3.10 9.30
C GLY A 224 -16.17 4.59 9.67
N VAL A 225 -17.14 4.86 10.52
CA VAL A 225 -17.45 6.23 10.96
C VAL A 225 -16.57 6.57 12.16
N PHE A 226 -15.65 7.52 11.98
CA PHE A 226 -14.85 8.06 13.07
C PHE A 226 -15.47 9.34 13.62
N ILE A 227 -15.66 9.40 14.94
CA ILE A 227 -16.09 10.61 15.64
C ILE A 227 -14.98 11.00 16.62
N LYS A 228 -14.55 12.26 16.61
CA LYS A 228 -13.46 12.76 17.48
C LYS A 228 -13.66 12.39 18.95
N TYR A 229 -14.91 12.35 19.44
CA TYR A 229 -15.20 11.99 20.82
C TYR A 229 -14.73 10.58 21.22
N TYR A 230 -14.52 9.68 20.26
CA TYR A 230 -13.95 8.37 20.53
C TYR A 230 -12.55 8.45 21.15
N THR A 231 -11.76 9.50 20.85
CA THR A 231 -10.41 9.63 21.43
C THR A 231 -10.40 9.96 22.92
N TYR A 232 -11.55 10.33 23.50
CA TYR A 232 -11.66 10.53 24.95
C TYR A 232 -11.91 9.23 25.73
N PHE A 233 -12.22 8.13 25.05
CA PHE A 233 -12.44 6.82 25.67
C PHE A 233 -11.17 5.96 25.54
N PRO A 234 -10.57 5.47 26.65
CA PRO A 234 -9.30 4.74 26.61
C PRO A 234 -9.26 3.50 25.72
N TYR A 235 -10.40 2.86 25.45
CA TYR A 235 -10.47 1.69 24.57
C TYR A 235 -10.72 2.04 23.10
N LEU A 236 -10.95 3.31 22.78
CA LEU A 236 -11.26 3.79 21.43
C LEU A 236 -10.25 4.84 20.93
N ASP A 237 -9.29 5.24 21.76
CA ASP A 237 -8.24 6.21 21.43
C ASP A 237 -7.35 5.77 20.25
N THR A 238 -7.21 4.46 20.05
CA THR A 238 -6.47 3.82 18.95
C THR A 238 -7.33 3.56 17.70
N LEU A 239 -8.63 3.91 17.71
CA LEU A 239 -9.48 3.81 16.53
C LEU A 239 -8.95 4.51 15.26
N PRO A 240 -8.27 5.68 15.35
CA PRO A 240 -7.72 6.32 14.15
C PRO A 240 -6.78 5.42 13.35
N VAL A 241 -6.19 4.39 13.97
CA VAL A 241 -5.32 3.43 13.31
C VAL A 241 -6.10 2.47 12.40
N PHE A 242 -7.42 2.35 12.54
CA PHE A 242 -8.24 1.53 11.63
C PHE A 242 -8.93 2.35 10.54
N ASP A 243 -8.68 3.67 10.47
CA ASP A 243 -9.18 4.52 9.40
C ASP A 243 -8.41 4.30 8.10
N PHE A 244 -8.68 3.14 7.53
CA PHE A 244 -8.12 2.58 6.31
C PHE A 244 -9.16 2.74 5.21
N ASN A 245 -9.23 3.95 4.66
CA ASN A 245 -9.90 4.21 3.40
C ASN A 245 -8.86 4.42 2.29
N ILE A 246 -9.28 4.28 1.04
CA ILE A 246 -8.36 4.35 -0.10
C ILE A 246 -7.66 5.71 -0.22
N TRP A 247 -8.26 6.79 0.32
CA TRP A 247 -7.74 8.14 0.27
C TRP A 247 -6.65 8.37 1.32
N ALA A 248 -6.86 7.87 2.53
CA ALA A 248 -5.91 7.98 3.66
C ALA A 248 -4.75 6.98 3.57
N GLN A 249 -4.99 5.77 3.06
CA GLN A 249 -3.98 4.70 2.95
C GLN A 249 -3.84 4.18 1.50
N PRO A 250 -3.49 5.04 0.52
CA PRO A 250 -3.39 4.68 -0.88
C PRO A 250 -2.43 3.52 -1.20
N LYS A 251 -1.46 3.21 -0.33
CA LYS A 251 -0.63 2.00 -0.48
C LYS A 251 -1.45 0.70 -0.55
N THR A 252 -2.62 0.67 0.09
CA THR A 252 -3.52 -0.49 0.07
C THR A 252 -4.38 -0.59 -1.19
N LEU A 253 -4.33 0.38 -2.12
CA LEU A 253 -5.17 0.38 -3.33
C LEU A 253 -5.01 -0.89 -4.16
N ILE A 254 -3.79 -1.42 -4.28
CA ILE A 254 -3.55 -2.64 -5.04
C ILE A 254 -4.24 -3.86 -4.40
N ILE A 255 -4.38 -3.88 -3.08
CA ILE A 255 -5.13 -4.91 -2.34
C ILE A 255 -6.60 -4.84 -2.72
N TYR A 256 -7.20 -3.63 -2.75
CA TYR A 256 -8.58 -3.45 -3.23
C TYR A 256 -8.76 -3.95 -4.67
N VAL A 257 -7.84 -3.63 -5.58
CA VAL A 257 -7.93 -4.07 -6.99
C VAL A 257 -7.98 -5.59 -7.10
N VAL A 258 -7.07 -6.30 -6.42
CA VAL A 258 -7.02 -7.77 -6.45
C VAL A 258 -8.23 -8.39 -5.75
N LEU A 259 -8.66 -7.84 -4.60
CA LEU A 259 -9.87 -8.28 -3.90
C LEU A 259 -11.12 -8.13 -4.78
N ILE A 260 -11.31 -6.98 -5.43
CA ILE A 260 -12.45 -6.74 -6.32
C ILE A 260 -12.41 -7.71 -7.50
N ALA A 261 -11.24 -7.93 -8.11
CA ALA A 261 -11.10 -8.89 -9.20
C ALA A 261 -11.50 -10.32 -8.77
N SER A 262 -11.08 -10.74 -7.57
CA SER A 262 -11.47 -12.03 -7.00
C SER A 262 -12.97 -12.13 -6.73
N ILE A 263 -13.55 -11.12 -6.07
CA ILE A 263 -14.97 -11.04 -5.73
C ILE A 263 -15.85 -11.05 -6.97
N ILE A 264 -15.49 -10.34 -8.04
CA ILE A 264 -16.25 -10.37 -9.30
C ILE A 264 -16.36 -11.81 -9.82
N HIS A 265 -15.29 -12.60 -9.75
CA HIS A 265 -15.33 -14.00 -10.17
C HIS A 265 -16.18 -14.86 -9.24
N PHE A 266 -16.16 -14.61 -7.93
CA PHE A 266 -17.07 -15.27 -6.99
C PHE A 266 -18.55 -14.95 -7.25
N ILE A 267 -18.88 -13.69 -7.56
CA ILE A 267 -20.24 -13.27 -7.93
C ILE A 267 -20.69 -13.96 -9.22
N LYS A 268 -19.77 -14.15 -10.18
CA LYS A 268 -20.01 -14.91 -11.42
C LYS A 268 -19.96 -16.43 -11.24
N TYR A 269 -19.89 -16.94 -10.01
CA TYR A 269 -19.76 -18.37 -9.69
C TYR A 269 -18.52 -19.06 -10.27
N LYS A 270 -17.50 -18.30 -10.69
CA LYS A 270 -16.19 -18.78 -11.16
C LYS A 270 -15.22 -18.93 -9.99
N TYR A 271 -15.55 -19.82 -9.05
CA TYR A 271 -14.85 -19.96 -7.76
C TYR A 271 -13.35 -20.23 -7.88
N THR A 272 -12.93 -21.09 -8.81
CA THR A 272 -11.50 -21.39 -9.06
C THR A 272 -10.72 -20.14 -9.42
N THR A 273 -11.21 -19.36 -10.39
CA THR A 273 -10.56 -18.09 -10.77
C THR A 273 -10.58 -17.08 -9.62
N GLY A 274 -11.68 -17.01 -8.86
CA GLY A 274 -11.76 -16.16 -7.67
C GLY A 274 -10.70 -16.52 -6.62
N ILE A 275 -10.53 -17.82 -6.31
CA ILE A 275 -9.51 -18.32 -5.38
C ILE A 275 -8.10 -18.01 -5.88
N LEU A 276 -7.82 -18.26 -7.17
CA LEU A 276 -6.52 -17.98 -7.77
C LEU A 276 -6.16 -16.50 -7.63
N LEU A 277 -7.09 -15.60 -7.99
CA LEU A 277 -6.88 -14.16 -7.85
C LEU A 277 -6.74 -13.74 -6.38
N PHE A 278 -7.48 -14.34 -5.45
CA PHE A 278 -7.34 -14.04 -4.02
C PHE A 278 -5.96 -14.44 -3.48
N ALA A 279 -5.47 -15.62 -3.88
CA ALA A 279 -4.17 -16.14 -3.51
C ALA A 279 -2.98 -15.42 -4.18
N LEU A 280 -3.22 -14.49 -5.12
CA LEU A 280 -2.18 -13.59 -5.64
C LEU A 280 -1.79 -12.47 -4.66
N LEU A 281 -2.67 -12.11 -3.74
CA LEU A 281 -2.44 -10.99 -2.80
C LEU A 281 -1.08 -11.07 -2.08
N PRO A 282 -0.62 -12.22 -1.57
CA PRO A 282 0.68 -12.32 -0.91
C PRO A 282 1.88 -12.06 -1.83
N LEU A 283 1.76 -12.30 -3.13
CA LEU A 283 2.83 -12.05 -4.11
C LEU A 283 2.92 -10.56 -4.48
N VAL A 284 1.78 -9.89 -4.48
CA VAL A 284 1.66 -8.45 -4.81
C VAL A 284 1.93 -7.58 -3.57
N TYR A 285 1.49 -8.03 -2.40
CA TYR A 285 1.56 -7.32 -1.15
C TYR A 285 1.79 -8.29 0.02
N ILE A 286 3.06 -8.52 0.37
CA ILE A 286 3.49 -9.63 1.25
C ILE A 286 2.87 -9.61 2.65
N THR A 287 2.52 -8.45 3.21
CA THR A 287 1.93 -8.39 4.57
C THR A 287 0.55 -9.05 4.64
N THR A 288 -0.09 -9.33 3.49
CA THR A 288 -1.36 -10.06 3.43
C THR A 288 -1.18 -11.58 3.53
N ALA A 289 0.05 -12.09 3.41
CA ALA A 289 0.35 -13.52 3.35
C ALA A 289 -0.23 -14.32 4.52
N PRO A 290 -0.01 -13.94 5.80
CA PRO A 290 -0.51 -14.73 6.92
C PRO A 290 -2.03 -14.85 6.88
N SER A 291 -2.72 -13.74 6.68
CA SER A 291 -4.18 -13.64 6.69
C SER A 291 -4.84 -14.35 5.52
N VAL A 292 -4.31 -14.17 4.30
CA VAL A 292 -4.87 -14.75 3.07
C VAL A 292 -4.62 -16.26 3.03
N LEU A 293 -3.40 -16.72 3.30
CA LEU A 293 -3.04 -18.13 3.18
C LEU A 293 -3.71 -18.96 4.28
N SER A 294 -3.66 -18.49 5.54
CA SER A 294 -4.35 -19.19 6.63
C SER A 294 -5.87 -19.12 6.48
N GLY A 295 -6.42 -17.98 6.04
CA GLY A 295 -7.84 -17.84 5.76
C GLY A 295 -8.33 -18.80 4.67
N LEU A 296 -7.57 -18.98 3.58
CA LEU A 296 -7.87 -19.96 2.54
C LEU A 296 -7.80 -21.40 3.06
N VAL A 297 -6.80 -21.75 3.87
CA VAL A 297 -6.69 -23.08 4.48
C VAL A 297 -7.88 -23.35 5.40
N ILE A 298 -8.25 -22.38 6.26
CA ILE A 298 -9.43 -22.50 7.14
C ILE A 298 -10.69 -22.65 6.30
N TYR A 299 -10.88 -21.84 5.25
CA TYR A 299 -12.02 -21.94 4.35
C TYR A 299 -12.10 -23.33 3.69
N MET A 300 -10.98 -23.87 3.21
CA MET A 300 -10.91 -25.23 2.65
C MET A 300 -11.29 -26.31 3.68
N LEU A 301 -10.88 -26.15 4.94
CA LEU A 301 -11.25 -27.06 6.03
C LEU A 301 -12.74 -26.94 6.37
N VAL A 302 -13.31 -25.74 6.36
CA VAL A 302 -14.75 -25.51 6.55
C VAL A 302 -15.54 -26.17 5.42
N ASP A 303 -15.16 -25.97 4.17
CA ASP A 303 -15.78 -26.62 3.01
C ASP A 303 -15.78 -28.15 3.17
N LYS A 304 -14.63 -28.73 3.54
CA LYS A 304 -14.48 -30.18 3.68
C LYS A 304 -15.24 -30.77 4.88
N TYR A 305 -15.12 -30.17 6.07
CA TYR A 305 -15.60 -30.79 7.30
C TYR A 305 -16.99 -30.31 7.73
N VAL A 306 -17.34 -29.05 7.45
CA VAL A 306 -18.66 -28.49 7.79
C VAL A 306 -19.65 -28.72 6.64
N TYR A 307 -19.26 -28.39 5.41
CA TYR A 307 -20.12 -28.55 4.23
C TYR A 307 -19.99 -29.92 3.55
N LYS A 308 -19.08 -30.79 4.03
CA LYS A 308 -18.84 -32.15 3.48
C LYS A 308 -18.50 -32.17 1.99
N GLU A 309 -17.93 -31.08 1.48
CA GLU A 309 -17.46 -30.96 0.11
C GLU A 309 -16.14 -31.72 -0.10
N LYS A 310 -15.79 -32.00 -1.36
CA LYS A 310 -14.45 -32.52 -1.68
C LYS A 310 -13.39 -31.47 -1.36
N LEU A 311 -12.18 -31.94 -1.01
CA LEU A 311 -11.05 -31.06 -0.76
C LEU A 311 -10.82 -30.15 -1.97
N ASN A 312 -10.81 -28.83 -1.75
CA ASN A 312 -10.62 -27.86 -2.82
C ASN A 312 -9.15 -27.82 -3.26
N THR A 313 -8.83 -28.61 -4.30
CA THR A 313 -7.47 -28.74 -4.84
C THR A 313 -6.92 -27.41 -5.36
N THR A 314 -7.78 -26.50 -5.83
CA THR A 314 -7.34 -25.16 -6.26
C THR A 314 -6.73 -24.37 -5.11
N ILE A 315 -7.37 -24.42 -3.92
CA ILE A 315 -6.83 -23.78 -2.71
C ILE A 315 -5.50 -24.40 -2.34
N LEU A 316 -5.45 -25.74 -2.26
CA LEU A 316 -4.24 -26.46 -1.90
C LEU A 316 -3.07 -26.09 -2.82
N TYR A 317 -3.25 -26.19 -4.14
CA TYR A 317 -2.20 -25.84 -5.11
C TYR A 317 -1.80 -24.37 -5.04
N SER A 318 -2.76 -23.46 -4.87
CA SER A 318 -2.47 -22.03 -4.77
C SER A 318 -1.65 -21.69 -3.53
N VAL A 319 -2.06 -22.19 -2.37
CA VAL A 319 -1.36 -21.95 -1.10
C VAL A 319 0.02 -22.58 -1.14
N THR A 320 0.14 -23.84 -1.58
CA THR A 320 1.42 -24.53 -1.71
C THR A 320 2.35 -23.80 -2.67
N TYR A 321 1.87 -23.38 -3.85
CA TYR A 321 2.67 -22.62 -4.80
C TYR A 321 3.20 -21.33 -4.19
N VAL A 322 2.33 -20.52 -3.57
CA VAL A 322 2.74 -19.22 -3.02
C VAL A 322 3.77 -19.40 -1.91
N VAL A 323 3.52 -20.31 -0.97
CA VAL A 323 4.43 -20.59 0.15
C VAL A 323 5.78 -21.08 -0.36
N ILE A 324 5.80 -22.11 -1.21
CA ILE A 324 7.05 -22.69 -1.72
C ILE A 324 7.81 -21.66 -2.57
N SER A 325 7.14 -20.96 -3.48
CA SER A 325 7.79 -20.02 -4.39
C SER A 325 8.38 -18.83 -3.65
N VAL A 326 7.67 -18.28 -2.66
CA VAL A 326 8.18 -17.19 -1.82
C VAL A 326 9.40 -17.65 -1.02
N ILE A 327 9.31 -18.82 -0.36
CA ILE A 327 10.43 -19.38 0.42
C ILE A 327 11.65 -19.61 -0.48
N LEU A 328 11.47 -20.30 -1.61
CA LEU A 328 12.55 -20.57 -2.55
C LEU A 328 13.16 -19.28 -3.10
N PHE A 329 12.35 -18.28 -3.47
CA PHE A 329 12.84 -17.00 -3.96
C PHE A 329 13.78 -16.32 -2.95
N TYR A 330 13.36 -16.21 -1.69
CA TYR A 330 14.21 -15.59 -0.66
C TYR A 330 15.40 -16.48 -0.26
N ILE A 331 15.32 -17.81 -0.33
CA ILE A 331 16.49 -18.67 -0.12
C ILE A 331 17.55 -18.46 -1.21
N ILE A 332 17.12 -18.29 -2.46
CA ILE A 332 18.03 -18.16 -3.61
C ILE A 332 18.64 -16.75 -3.70
N PHE A 333 17.84 -15.70 -3.42
CA PHE A 333 18.23 -14.33 -3.71
C PHE A 333 18.45 -13.43 -2.49
N ALA A 334 17.96 -13.80 -1.30
CA ALA A 334 18.20 -12.96 -0.12
C ALA A 334 19.66 -13.07 0.31
N GLU A 335 20.29 -11.93 0.57
CA GLU A 335 21.58 -11.95 1.23
C GLU A 335 21.38 -12.31 2.71
N ARG A 336 22.29 -13.11 3.27
CA ARG A 336 22.25 -13.54 4.69
C ARG A 336 22.30 -12.36 5.68
N THR A 337 22.45 -11.14 5.19
CA THR A 337 22.33 -9.91 5.94
C THR A 337 20.90 -9.75 6.45
N ASN A 338 20.70 -10.18 7.70
CA ASN A 338 19.57 -9.81 8.54
C ASN A 338 18.22 -10.41 8.15
N ALA A 339 18.16 -11.70 7.85
CA ALA A 339 16.92 -12.44 8.04
C ALA A 339 16.42 -12.16 9.48
N ALA A 340 15.23 -11.59 9.61
CA ALA A 340 14.56 -11.49 10.89
C ALA A 340 14.36 -12.93 11.37
N THR A 341 15.21 -13.38 12.28
CA THR A 341 15.01 -14.65 12.97
C THR A 341 13.69 -14.53 13.70
N LEU A 342 12.67 -15.23 13.18
CA LEU A 342 11.41 -15.45 13.87
C LEU A 342 11.76 -16.02 15.24
N ASN A 343 11.66 -15.19 16.26
CA ASN A 343 11.96 -15.59 17.61
C ASN A 343 10.76 -16.40 18.09
N VAL A 344 10.80 -17.72 17.89
CA VAL A 344 9.70 -18.65 18.24
C VAL A 344 9.25 -18.48 19.69
N VAL A 345 10.14 -18.03 20.57
CA VAL A 345 9.85 -17.68 21.97
C VAL A 345 8.77 -16.58 22.09
N GLU A 346 8.66 -15.65 21.14
CA GLU A 346 7.65 -14.59 21.13
C GLU A 346 6.24 -15.11 20.81
N LEU A 347 6.13 -16.22 20.06
CA LEU A 347 4.85 -16.90 19.84
C LEU A 347 4.22 -17.41 21.15
N PHE A 348 5.03 -17.59 22.21
CA PHE A 348 4.59 -17.96 23.55
C PHE A 348 4.56 -16.78 24.55
N GLY A 349 4.77 -15.54 24.08
CA GLY A 349 4.63 -14.33 24.91
C GLY A 349 3.23 -14.15 25.50
N SER A 350 3.10 -13.19 26.43
CA SER A 350 1.90 -12.91 27.24
C SER A 350 0.55 -13.14 26.53
N ILE A 351 -0.14 -14.22 26.90
CA ILE A 351 -1.48 -14.57 26.41
C ILE A 351 -2.47 -13.41 26.65
N LYS A 352 -2.33 -12.70 27.78
CA LYS A 352 -3.15 -11.53 28.12
C LYS A 352 -3.06 -10.44 27.06
N THR A 353 -1.86 -10.13 26.56
CA THR A 353 -1.68 -9.12 25.50
C THR A 353 -2.36 -9.55 24.21
N LYS A 354 -2.23 -10.83 23.85
CA LYS A 354 -2.84 -11.40 22.62
C LYS A 354 -4.37 -11.35 22.68
N ILE A 355 -4.95 -11.79 23.80
CA ILE A 355 -6.40 -11.72 24.02
C ILE A 355 -6.86 -10.25 24.01
N ASN A 356 -6.11 -9.35 24.63
CA ASN A 356 -6.46 -7.93 24.65
C ASN A 356 -6.50 -7.33 23.23
N ILE A 357 -5.49 -7.62 22.39
CA ILE A 357 -5.48 -7.22 20.97
C ILE A 357 -6.74 -7.73 20.28
N VAL A 358 -7.08 -9.01 20.43
CA VAL A 358 -8.26 -9.61 19.78
C VAL A 358 -9.56 -8.95 20.25
N VAL A 359 -9.79 -8.90 21.57
CA VAL A 359 -11.06 -8.42 22.15
C VAL A 359 -11.26 -6.93 21.92
N VAL A 360 -10.23 -6.11 22.18
CA VAL A 360 -10.32 -4.65 22.01
C VAL A 360 -10.52 -4.31 20.54
N THR A 361 -9.80 -4.96 19.62
CA THR A 361 -9.96 -4.70 18.18
C THR A 361 -11.34 -5.13 17.69
N LEU A 362 -11.87 -6.26 18.16
CA LEU A 362 -13.24 -6.67 17.79
C LEU A 362 -14.26 -5.62 18.24
N PHE A 363 -14.15 -5.13 19.47
CA PHE A 363 -15.01 -4.07 20.00
C PHE A 363 -14.88 -2.77 19.22
N GLN A 364 -13.65 -2.36 18.94
CA GLN A 364 -13.33 -1.16 18.15
C GLN A 364 -13.89 -1.26 16.74
N MET A 365 -13.65 -2.36 16.02
CA MET A 365 -14.15 -2.56 14.66
C MET A 365 -15.68 -2.64 14.64
N PHE A 366 -16.30 -3.25 15.65
CA PHE A 366 -17.75 -3.24 15.79
C PHE A 366 -18.30 -1.82 15.90
N ILE A 367 -17.75 -0.99 16.80
CA ILE A 367 -18.16 0.42 16.95
C ILE A 367 -17.91 1.22 15.67
N TYR A 368 -16.73 1.03 15.08
CA TYR A 368 -16.29 1.78 13.90
C TYR A 368 -17.21 1.54 12.69
N TYR A 369 -17.67 0.30 12.50
CA TYR A 369 -18.61 -0.04 11.42
C TYR A 369 -20.09 -0.06 11.86
N ALA A 370 -20.41 0.18 13.13
CA ALA A 370 -21.78 0.07 13.66
C ALA A 370 -22.81 0.84 12.82
N PRO A 371 -22.58 2.10 12.38
CA PRO A 371 -23.56 2.84 11.57
C PRO A 371 -23.89 2.16 10.24
N LEU A 372 -22.92 1.46 9.64
CA LEU A 372 -23.10 0.70 8.41
C LEU A 372 -23.75 -0.66 8.68
N LEU A 373 -23.44 -1.28 9.83
CA LEU A 373 -24.07 -2.52 10.29
C LEU A 373 -25.56 -2.35 10.65
N LEU A 374 -26.00 -1.15 11.06
CA LEU A 374 -27.42 -0.88 11.32
C LEU A 374 -28.31 -1.14 10.07
N VAL A 375 -27.78 -0.95 8.87
CA VAL A 375 -28.50 -1.29 7.61
C VAL A 375 -28.79 -2.78 7.53
N LEU A 376 -27.88 -3.62 8.02
CA LEU A 376 -28.03 -5.06 8.02
C LEU A 376 -29.14 -5.52 8.96
N ILE A 377 -29.36 -4.79 10.06
CA ILE A 377 -30.41 -5.10 11.03
C ILE A 377 -31.80 -4.79 10.44
N VAL A 378 -31.92 -3.73 9.65
CA VAL A 378 -33.20 -3.32 9.03
C VAL A 378 -33.74 -4.38 8.06
N ASP A 379 -32.90 -5.27 7.52
CA ASP A 379 -33.33 -6.35 6.63
C ASP A 379 -32.53 -7.65 6.80
N PHE A 380 -32.66 -8.28 7.97
CA PHE A 380 -31.93 -9.50 8.32
C PHE A 380 -32.23 -10.69 7.38
N ASN A 381 -33.48 -10.84 6.94
CA ASN A 381 -33.87 -11.91 6.00
C ASN A 381 -33.11 -11.79 4.67
N TRP A 382 -32.83 -10.57 4.26
CA TRP A 382 -32.09 -10.30 3.05
C TRP A 382 -30.58 -10.54 3.21
N LEU A 383 -29.98 -10.18 4.35
CA LEU A 383 -28.60 -10.58 4.68
C LEU A 383 -28.45 -12.11 4.67
N LYS A 384 -29.42 -12.82 5.24
CA LYS A 384 -29.46 -14.30 5.21
C LYS A 384 -29.42 -14.81 3.76
N LYS A 385 -30.15 -14.18 2.83
CA LYS A 385 -30.15 -14.56 1.40
C LYS A 385 -28.79 -14.34 0.73
N ILE A 386 -28.06 -13.26 1.04
CA ILE A 386 -26.68 -13.08 0.56
C ILE A 386 -25.79 -14.21 1.09
N ILE A 387 -25.82 -14.42 2.41
CA ILE A 387 -24.93 -15.38 3.09
C ILE A 387 -25.18 -16.80 2.55
N THR A 388 -26.44 -17.18 2.34
CA THR A 388 -26.78 -18.50 1.82
C THR A 388 -26.61 -18.61 0.31
N GLY A 389 -26.77 -17.51 -0.44
CA GLY A 389 -26.67 -17.50 -1.90
C GLY A 389 -25.24 -17.50 -2.45
N HIS A 390 -24.27 -17.07 -1.64
CA HIS A 390 -22.89 -16.89 -2.07
C HIS A 390 -21.89 -17.44 -1.03
N LYS A 391 -21.35 -18.64 -1.27
CA LYS A 391 -20.39 -19.30 -0.35
C LYS A 391 -19.16 -18.43 -0.02
N PHE A 392 -18.72 -17.58 -0.95
CA PHE A 392 -17.56 -16.70 -0.76
C PHE A 392 -17.74 -15.69 0.38
N VAL A 393 -18.98 -15.41 0.79
CA VAL A 393 -19.28 -14.50 1.91
C VAL A 393 -18.64 -15.00 3.21
N LEU A 394 -18.49 -16.32 3.38
CA LEU A 394 -17.81 -16.91 4.54
C LEU A 394 -16.31 -16.60 4.58
N LEU A 395 -15.70 -16.28 3.44
CA LEU A 395 -14.29 -15.92 3.37
C LEU A 395 -14.00 -14.61 4.11
N VAL A 396 -14.96 -13.67 4.15
CA VAL A 396 -14.82 -12.38 4.83
C VAL A 396 -14.55 -12.54 6.34
N PRO A 397 -15.44 -13.18 7.14
CA PRO A 397 -15.18 -13.38 8.56
C PRO A 397 -13.99 -14.30 8.82
N ILE A 398 -13.74 -15.31 7.98
CA ILE A 398 -12.58 -16.20 8.13
C ILE A 398 -11.27 -15.43 7.97
N VAL A 399 -11.13 -14.63 6.91
CA VAL A 399 -9.92 -13.84 6.66
C VAL A 399 -9.79 -12.72 7.69
N PHE A 400 -10.88 -12.12 8.14
CA PHE A 400 -10.88 -11.15 9.23
C PHE A 400 -10.28 -11.75 10.52
N VAL A 401 -10.77 -12.92 10.94
CA VAL A 401 -10.26 -13.61 12.13
C VAL A 401 -8.80 -14.04 11.94
N ALA A 402 -8.47 -14.59 10.77
CA ALA A 402 -7.09 -14.96 10.43
C ALA A 402 -6.12 -13.76 10.50
N ALA A 403 -6.55 -12.59 10.01
CA ALA A 403 -5.78 -11.36 10.06
C ALA A 403 -5.58 -10.85 11.49
N LEU A 404 -6.64 -10.91 12.30
CA LEU A 404 -6.61 -10.49 13.69
C LEU A 404 -5.69 -11.40 14.53
N LEU A 405 -5.77 -12.72 14.32
CA LEU A 405 -4.87 -13.69 14.94
C LEU A 405 -3.43 -13.47 14.49
N SER A 406 -3.19 -13.18 13.22
CA SER A 406 -1.85 -12.88 12.70
C SER A 406 -1.24 -11.67 13.42
N TRP A 407 -2.00 -10.58 13.57
CA TRP A 407 -1.53 -9.43 14.34
C TRP A 407 -1.26 -9.79 15.81
N ALA A 408 -2.17 -10.51 16.47
CA ALA A 408 -2.03 -10.91 17.87
C ALA A 408 -0.85 -11.86 18.11
N LEU A 409 -0.44 -12.66 17.12
CA LEU A 409 0.68 -13.60 17.24
C LEU A 409 2.06 -12.94 17.16
N PHE A 410 2.18 -11.74 16.56
CA PHE A 410 3.46 -11.05 16.36
C PHE A 410 3.56 -9.70 17.10
N PRO A 411 3.22 -9.58 18.40
CA PRO A 411 3.13 -8.29 19.11
C PRO A 411 4.45 -7.50 19.17
N ALA A 412 5.60 -8.19 19.07
CA ALA A 412 6.92 -7.58 19.17
C ALA A 412 7.48 -7.03 17.85
N SER A 413 6.86 -7.39 16.71
CA SER A 413 7.29 -6.83 15.43
C SER A 413 6.73 -5.42 15.27
N PRO A 414 7.57 -4.41 14.99
CA PRO A 414 7.06 -3.09 14.62
C PRO A 414 6.16 -3.21 13.39
N ASP A 415 5.14 -2.37 13.31
CA ASP A 415 4.14 -2.39 12.22
C ASP A 415 3.34 -3.69 12.05
N ASN A 416 3.38 -4.62 13.00
CA ASN A 416 2.57 -5.85 12.95
C ASN A 416 1.07 -5.63 12.74
N ILE A 417 0.55 -4.46 13.13
CA ILE A 417 -0.85 -4.06 12.91
C ILE A 417 -1.21 -4.07 11.42
N GLN A 418 -0.23 -3.88 10.54
CA GLN A 418 -0.38 -3.98 9.08
C GLN A 418 -0.78 -5.38 8.61
N LEU A 419 -0.52 -6.44 9.39
CA LEU A 419 -1.02 -7.80 9.11
C LEU A 419 -2.55 -7.87 9.18
N PHE A 420 -3.16 -6.98 9.97
CA PHE A 420 -4.61 -6.81 10.06
C PHE A 420 -5.11 -5.69 9.14
N THR A 421 -4.58 -4.48 9.30
CA THR A 421 -5.15 -3.28 8.67
C THR A 421 -4.96 -3.22 7.16
N ASN A 422 -3.95 -3.89 6.59
CA ASN A 422 -3.79 -3.91 5.13
C ASN A 422 -4.82 -4.81 4.43
N ILE A 423 -5.49 -5.75 5.13
CA ILE A 423 -6.41 -6.71 4.49
C ILE A 423 -7.84 -6.65 5.02
N ALA A 424 -8.03 -6.57 6.34
CA ALA A 424 -9.36 -6.66 6.93
C ALA A 424 -10.25 -5.45 6.59
N PRO A 425 -9.83 -4.18 6.79
CA PRO A 425 -10.61 -3.02 6.37
C PRO A 425 -10.91 -2.99 4.86
N PRO A 426 -9.94 -3.23 3.94
CA PRO A 426 -10.27 -3.30 2.51
C PRO A 426 -11.33 -4.34 2.16
N PHE A 427 -11.23 -5.54 2.75
CA PHE A 427 -12.19 -6.60 2.48
C PHE A 427 -13.58 -6.28 3.05
N ILE A 428 -13.64 -5.71 4.27
CA ILE A 428 -14.89 -5.24 4.88
C ILE A 428 -15.52 -4.12 4.04
N ASN A 429 -14.75 -3.13 3.58
CA ASN A 429 -15.28 -2.00 2.80
C ASN A 429 -15.91 -2.49 1.49
N ILE A 430 -15.26 -3.42 0.78
CA ILE A 430 -15.84 -4.01 -0.43
C ILE A 430 -17.08 -4.84 -0.09
N PHE A 431 -17.06 -5.61 1.00
CA PHE A 431 -18.22 -6.39 1.42
C PHE A 431 -19.42 -5.51 1.79
N ILE A 432 -19.19 -4.42 2.52
CA ILE A 432 -20.21 -3.41 2.81
C ILE A 432 -20.72 -2.77 1.52
N PHE A 433 -19.84 -2.44 0.57
CA PHE A 433 -20.27 -1.93 -0.73
C PHE A 433 -21.24 -2.89 -1.42
N ILE A 434 -20.91 -4.19 -1.49
CA ILE A 434 -21.78 -5.22 -2.06
C ILE A 434 -23.12 -5.24 -1.33
N ILE A 435 -23.13 -5.26 0.00
CA ILE A 435 -24.34 -5.19 0.81
C ILE A 435 -25.22 -4.00 0.38
N LEU A 436 -24.62 -2.81 0.26
CA LEU A 436 -25.33 -1.58 -0.11
C LEU A 436 -25.85 -1.62 -1.56
N ILE A 437 -25.17 -2.29 -2.50
CA ILE A 437 -25.66 -2.49 -3.88
C ILE A 437 -27.02 -3.17 -3.87
N TYR A 438 -27.17 -4.23 -3.09
CA TYR A 438 -28.45 -4.92 -3.11
C TYR A 438 -29.56 -4.14 -2.38
N CYS A 439 -29.22 -3.29 -1.40
CA CYS A 439 -30.18 -2.31 -0.85
C CYS A 439 -30.67 -1.31 -1.92
N PHE A 440 -29.93 -1.12 -3.00
CA PHE A 440 -30.27 -0.24 -4.13
C PHE A 440 -31.48 -0.72 -4.95
N ASN A 441 -31.99 -1.93 -4.70
CA ASN A 441 -33.13 -2.47 -5.43
C ASN A 441 -34.47 -1.85 -5.07
N GLU A 442 -34.64 -1.39 -3.83
CA GLU A 442 -35.88 -0.75 -3.36
C GLU A 442 -35.70 0.75 -3.17
N THR A 443 -36.66 1.56 -3.63
CA THR A 443 -36.57 3.03 -3.64
C THR A 443 -36.39 3.64 -2.24
N LYS A 444 -37.03 3.08 -1.20
CA LYS A 444 -36.88 3.54 0.19
C LYS A 444 -35.49 3.17 0.75
N LYS A 445 -35.03 1.95 0.51
CA LYS A 445 -33.71 1.45 0.96
C LYS A 445 -32.55 2.14 0.23
N MET A 446 -32.74 2.47 -1.04
CA MET A 446 -31.80 3.26 -1.85
C MET A 446 -31.53 4.63 -1.22
N LYS A 447 -32.57 5.33 -0.73
CA LYS A 447 -32.39 6.61 -0.02
C LYS A 447 -31.54 6.45 1.24
N ILE A 448 -31.79 5.40 2.04
CA ILE A 448 -31.00 5.11 3.24
C ILE A 448 -29.54 4.83 2.88
N ALA A 449 -29.29 4.00 1.87
CA ALA A 449 -27.94 3.67 1.40
C ALA A 449 -27.18 4.92 0.92
N TYR A 450 -27.82 5.78 0.13
CA TYR A 450 -27.22 7.06 -0.28
C TYR A 450 -26.95 7.99 0.90
N THR A 451 -27.90 8.12 1.83
CA THR A 451 -27.70 8.97 3.01
C THR A 451 -26.52 8.48 3.84
N LEU A 452 -26.37 7.16 4.03
CA LEU A 452 -25.23 6.61 4.77
C LEU A 452 -23.91 6.78 4.03
N LEU A 453 -23.88 6.54 2.72
CA LEU A 453 -22.70 6.83 1.92
C LEU A 453 -22.33 8.32 1.98
N LEU A 454 -23.33 9.21 1.96
CA LEU A 454 -23.12 10.63 2.11
C LEU A 454 -22.57 10.97 3.51
N ILE A 455 -23.09 10.37 4.59
CA ILE A 455 -22.56 10.55 5.94
C ILE A 455 -21.11 10.09 6.03
N VAL A 456 -20.79 8.91 5.48
CA VAL A 456 -19.42 8.39 5.45
C VAL A 456 -18.51 9.31 4.62
N PHE A 457 -18.96 9.72 3.44
CA PHE A 457 -18.26 10.69 2.60
C PHE A 457 -17.97 12.00 3.34
N MET A 458 -18.98 12.58 3.98
CA MET A 458 -18.83 13.81 4.76
C MET A 458 -17.91 13.61 5.97
N SER A 459 -17.94 12.44 6.62
CA SER A 459 -17.04 12.13 7.73
C SER A 459 -15.58 12.01 7.28
N ALA A 460 -15.33 11.41 6.11
CA ALA A 460 -14.02 11.33 5.51
C ALA A 460 -13.49 12.74 5.17
N LEU A 461 -14.30 13.58 4.51
CA LEU A 461 -13.91 14.95 4.17
C LEU A 461 -13.68 15.85 5.39
N ALA A 462 -14.50 15.72 6.44
CA ALA A 462 -14.39 16.53 7.65
C ALA A 462 -13.05 16.30 8.37
N LYS A 463 -12.51 15.07 8.30
CA LYS A 463 -11.21 14.73 8.89
C LYS A 463 -10.06 15.39 8.15
N ASP A 464 -10.08 15.37 6.82
CA ASP A 464 -9.00 15.92 5.99
C ASP A 464 -8.84 17.43 6.20
N LYS A 465 -9.93 18.15 6.46
CA LYS A 465 -9.89 19.59 6.81
C LYS A 465 -9.13 19.89 8.10
N TYR A 466 -9.04 18.95 9.03
CA TYR A 466 -8.29 19.12 10.27
C TYR A 466 -6.77 18.97 10.07
N ILE A 467 -6.36 18.18 9.08
CA ILE A 467 -4.93 17.93 8.76
C ILE A 467 -4.37 19.05 7.87
N LEU A 468 -5.22 19.74 7.11
CA LEU A 468 -4.87 20.82 6.17
C LEU A 468 -4.21 22.08 6.76
N ASN A 469 -4.06 22.19 8.09
CA ASN A 469 -3.41 23.34 8.74
C ASN A 469 -1.87 23.23 8.80
N VAL A 470 -1.25 22.28 8.08
CA VAL A 470 0.20 22.24 7.93
C VAL A 470 0.58 23.11 6.74
N ASP A 471 1.16 24.28 7.02
CA ASP A 471 1.70 25.20 6.02
C ASP A 471 2.73 24.49 5.14
N PHE A 472 2.27 24.04 3.98
CA PHE A 472 3.13 23.72 2.86
C PHE A 472 3.62 25.03 2.27
N ASN A 473 4.57 25.65 2.96
CA ASN A 473 5.35 26.69 2.33
C ASN A 473 6.05 26.06 1.13
N ASN A 474 5.74 26.58 -0.05
CA ASN A 474 6.50 26.34 -1.25
C ASN A 474 7.97 26.43 -0.87
N SER A 475 8.72 25.37 -1.17
CA SER A 475 10.18 25.35 -1.18
C SER A 475 10.69 26.71 -1.59
N SER A 476 11.36 27.40 -0.67
CA SER A 476 11.91 28.72 -0.98
C SER A 476 12.78 28.50 -2.21
N THR A 477 12.42 29.16 -3.32
CA THR A 477 13.18 29.07 -4.57
C THR A 477 14.66 29.32 -4.30
N THR A 478 14.96 30.15 -3.31
CA THR A 478 16.28 30.37 -2.70
C THR A 478 16.99 29.09 -2.25
N LEU A 479 16.37 28.23 -1.43
CA LEU A 479 17.00 26.99 -0.96
C LEU A 479 17.25 26.04 -2.13
N ILE A 480 16.23 25.80 -2.96
CA ILE A 480 16.33 24.91 -4.13
C ILE A 480 17.46 25.37 -5.05
N ASN A 481 17.51 26.66 -5.36
CA ASN A 481 18.54 27.22 -6.24
C ASN A 481 19.95 27.06 -5.66
N ARG A 482 20.12 27.17 -4.34
CA ARG A 482 21.42 26.98 -3.68
C ARG A 482 21.90 25.52 -3.67
N ILE A 483 20.99 24.55 -3.62
CA ILE A 483 21.35 23.12 -3.61
C ILE A 483 21.28 22.46 -5.00
N LYS A 484 20.77 23.16 -6.02
CA LYS A 484 20.50 22.60 -7.35
C LYS A 484 21.68 21.92 -8.03
N ASN A 485 22.87 22.49 -7.86
CA ASN A 485 24.11 21.99 -8.47
C ASN A 485 24.98 21.22 -7.47
N LYS A 486 24.44 20.87 -6.30
CA LYS A 486 25.15 20.17 -5.24
C LYS A 486 24.79 18.69 -5.24
N ASN A 487 25.61 17.86 -4.59
CA ASN A 487 25.25 16.47 -4.31
C ASN A 487 23.99 16.44 -3.43
N HIS A 488 22.92 15.79 -3.91
CA HIS A 488 21.66 15.66 -3.17
C HIS A 488 21.71 14.64 -2.02
N THR A 489 22.84 13.95 -1.86
CA THR A 489 23.17 13.20 -0.65
C THR A 489 23.78 14.15 0.37
N SER A 490 22.99 14.51 1.37
CA SER A 490 23.41 15.35 2.49
C SER A 490 23.66 14.52 3.74
N VAL A 491 24.07 15.19 4.81
CA VAL A 491 24.10 14.61 6.15
C VAL A 491 23.19 15.37 7.08
N SER A 492 22.74 14.73 8.15
CA SER A 492 21.94 15.36 9.18
C SER A 492 22.44 15.12 10.58
N LEU A 493 22.22 16.11 11.42
CA LEU A 493 22.45 16.06 12.86
C LEU A 493 21.11 16.24 13.57
N GLN A 494 20.80 15.30 14.45
CA GLN A 494 19.53 15.30 15.18
C GLN A 494 19.81 15.11 16.66
N SER A 495 18.98 15.72 17.49
CA SER A 495 19.06 15.61 18.93
C SER A 495 18.56 14.25 19.39
N ARG A 496 19.01 13.82 20.58
CA ARG A 496 18.48 12.62 21.24
C ARG A 496 16.95 12.66 21.39
N ASN A 497 16.38 13.85 21.54
CA ASN A 497 14.94 14.07 21.70
C ASN A 497 14.14 13.85 20.42
N ASP A 498 14.78 13.77 19.25
CA ASP A 498 14.10 13.51 17.97
C ASP A 498 13.77 12.02 17.80
N PHE A 499 14.37 11.14 18.59
CA PHE A 499 14.25 9.68 18.50
C PHE A 499 13.30 9.06 19.54
N LYS A 500 12.12 9.66 19.72
CA LYS A 500 11.17 9.26 20.79
C LYS A 500 10.52 7.89 20.54
N THR A 501 10.21 7.59 19.28
CA THR A 501 9.51 6.34 18.90
C THR A 501 10.43 5.44 18.08
N ILE A 502 10.10 4.15 18.00
CA ILE A 502 10.81 3.20 17.12
C ILE A 502 10.81 3.65 15.66
N PHE A 503 9.74 4.33 15.22
CA PHE A 503 9.63 4.88 13.88
C PHE A 503 10.65 5.99 13.64
N ASN A 504 10.77 6.94 14.56
CA ASN A 504 11.75 8.03 14.45
C ASN A 504 13.20 7.51 14.48
N LYS A 505 13.46 6.36 15.12
CA LYS A 505 14.77 5.69 15.12
C LYS A 505 15.13 5.08 13.76
N ASN A 506 14.14 4.82 12.89
CA ASN A 506 14.37 4.35 11.54
C ASN A 506 14.71 5.52 10.60
N THR A 507 15.98 5.93 10.62
CA THR A 507 16.47 7.06 9.81
C THR A 507 16.50 6.80 8.29
N ASN A 508 16.23 5.57 7.84
CA ASN A 508 16.01 5.29 6.42
C ASN A 508 14.63 5.79 5.94
N VAL A 509 13.63 5.79 6.83
CA VAL A 509 12.26 6.26 6.57
C VAL A 509 12.09 7.71 7.03
N TYR A 510 12.48 8.01 8.27
CA TYR A 510 12.36 9.33 8.90
C TYR A 510 13.72 10.04 8.88
N PHE A 511 14.00 10.78 7.82
CA PHE A 511 15.23 11.55 7.66
C PHE A 511 14.95 13.06 7.57
N ALA A 512 15.91 13.87 8.00
CA ALA A 512 15.82 15.33 7.90
C ALA A 512 15.83 15.78 6.43
N GLY A 513 15.07 16.82 6.10
CA GLY A 513 14.95 17.30 4.72
C GLY A 513 14.16 16.38 3.78
N ASN A 514 13.27 15.52 4.28
CA ASN A 514 12.48 14.61 3.44
C ASN A 514 11.68 15.31 2.32
N TYR A 515 11.24 16.56 2.54
CA TYR A 515 10.57 17.39 1.54
C TYR A 515 11.44 17.76 0.34
N LEU A 516 12.76 17.61 0.41
CA LEU A 516 13.64 17.79 -0.75
C LEU A 516 13.31 16.80 -1.86
N THR A 517 12.71 15.65 -1.53
CA THR A 517 12.26 14.67 -2.52
C THR A 517 11.18 15.20 -3.47
N ASN A 518 10.47 16.27 -3.09
CA ASN A 518 9.54 16.98 -3.99
C ASN A 518 10.26 17.58 -5.20
N SER A 519 11.53 17.98 -5.01
CA SER A 519 12.37 18.58 -6.05
C SER A 519 13.31 17.55 -6.67
N TYR A 520 13.92 16.70 -5.84
CA TYR A 520 14.98 15.78 -6.24
C TYR A 520 14.67 14.37 -5.74
N SER A 521 14.25 13.46 -6.63
CA SER A 521 13.82 12.10 -6.23
C SER A 521 14.91 11.27 -5.55
N ASN A 522 16.18 11.64 -5.74
CA ASN A 522 17.34 11.02 -5.09
C ASN A 522 17.80 11.72 -3.80
N ALA A 523 17.11 12.77 -3.34
CA ALA A 523 17.49 13.47 -2.11
C ALA A 523 17.46 12.51 -0.91
N TYR A 524 18.54 12.53 -0.14
CA TYR A 524 18.68 11.73 1.07
C TYR A 524 19.63 12.39 2.04
N SER A 525 19.28 12.36 3.33
CA SER A 525 20.16 12.80 4.40
C SER A 525 20.61 11.62 5.26
N ILE A 526 21.92 11.43 5.38
CA ILE A 526 22.54 10.41 6.23
C ILE A 526 22.69 10.97 7.64
N ASN A 527 22.13 10.28 8.63
CA ASN A 527 22.21 10.72 10.02
C ASN A 527 23.59 10.43 10.64
N LEU A 528 24.31 11.49 11.02
CA LEU A 528 25.62 11.42 11.67
C LEU A 528 25.55 11.31 13.20
N SER A 529 24.37 11.49 13.78
CA SER A 529 24.05 11.31 15.21
C SER A 529 23.57 9.90 15.52
N VAL A 530 23.74 8.92 14.61
CA VAL A 530 23.19 7.57 14.78
C VAL A 530 23.65 6.85 16.06
N HIS A 531 24.86 7.15 16.53
CA HIS A 531 25.42 6.58 17.77
C HIS A 531 24.86 7.23 19.04
N GLU A 532 24.08 8.30 18.91
CA GLU A 532 23.41 9.01 20.01
C GLU A 532 21.93 8.58 20.13
N ILE A 533 21.43 7.74 19.19
CA ILE A 533 20.06 7.24 19.21
C ILE A 533 19.86 6.40 20.47
N PRO A 534 18.87 6.75 21.33
CA PRO A 534 18.62 6.00 22.55
C PRO A 534 18.01 4.64 22.20
N ILE A 535 18.67 3.56 22.63
CA ILE A 535 18.17 2.19 22.49
C ILE A 535 17.59 1.74 23.83
N ASN A 536 16.34 1.30 23.82
CA ASN A 536 15.75 0.67 25.00
C ASN A 536 16.08 -0.83 24.99
N SER A 537 17.23 -1.20 25.57
CA SER A 537 17.75 -2.58 25.57
C SER A 537 16.81 -3.60 26.22
N ASN A 538 15.91 -3.14 27.11
CA ASN A 538 14.99 -4.01 27.85
C ASN A 538 13.56 -3.98 27.28
N GLY A 539 13.31 -3.19 26.23
CA GLY A 539 11.99 -3.08 25.61
C GLY A 539 11.65 -4.27 24.71
N ILE A 540 10.35 -4.49 24.47
CA ILE A 540 9.86 -5.55 23.57
C ILE A 540 10.41 -5.41 22.14
N HIS A 541 10.84 -4.20 21.74
CA HIS A 541 11.41 -3.93 20.43
C HIS A 541 12.94 -3.76 20.42
N ALA A 542 13.65 -4.07 21.52
CA ALA A 542 15.09 -3.80 21.66
C ALA A 542 15.93 -4.32 20.48
N LYS A 543 15.72 -5.58 20.07
CA LYS A 543 16.42 -6.19 18.93
C LYS A 543 16.17 -5.44 17.62
N THR A 544 14.96 -4.95 17.43
CA THR A 544 14.60 -4.21 16.21
C THR A 544 15.20 -2.80 16.25
N GLU A 545 15.17 -2.12 17.40
CA GLU A 545 15.82 -0.81 17.55
C GLU A 545 17.33 -0.89 17.25
N ILE A 546 18.02 -1.91 17.79
CA ILE A 546 19.43 -2.16 17.51
C ILE A 546 19.65 -2.33 16.01
N LYS A 547 18.88 -3.21 15.35
CA LYS A 547 18.99 -3.43 13.90
C LYS A 547 18.71 -2.18 13.08
N LEU A 548 17.74 -1.35 13.48
CA LEU A 548 17.43 -0.09 12.78
C LEU A 548 18.61 0.88 12.82
N VAL A 549 19.31 0.96 13.95
CA VAL A 549 20.51 1.80 14.13
C VAL A 549 21.71 1.23 13.38
N GLU A 550 21.93 -0.08 13.49
CA GLU A 550 23.05 -0.79 12.84
C GLU A 550 22.95 -0.75 11.30
N ASN A 551 21.74 -0.83 10.76
CA ASN A 551 21.47 -0.77 9.32
C ASN A 551 21.47 0.67 8.76
N THR A 552 22.26 1.57 9.32
CA THR A 552 22.43 2.94 8.79
C THR A 552 23.80 3.12 8.14
N PRO A 553 23.91 3.98 7.10
CA PRO A 553 25.17 4.16 6.39
C PRO A 553 26.32 4.63 7.31
N PHE A 554 26.06 5.58 8.20
CA PHE A 554 27.09 6.11 9.09
C PHE A 554 27.53 5.11 10.16
N TYR A 555 26.59 4.30 10.70
CA TYR A 555 26.96 3.24 11.63
C TYR A 555 27.88 2.22 10.95
N SER A 556 27.51 1.79 9.73
CA SER A 556 28.30 0.86 8.92
C SER A 556 29.69 1.43 8.60
N TYR A 557 29.79 2.72 8.31
CA TYR A 557 31.05 3.42 8.11
C TYR A 557 31.96 3.36 9.34
N VAL A 558 31.44 3.68 10.54
CA VAL A 558 32.20 3.61 11.79
C VAL A 558 32.58 2.16 12.12
N ALA A 559 31.69 1.20 11.89
CA ALA A 559 31.99 -0.22 12.09
C ALA A 559 33.16 -0.69 11.21
N ASN A 560 33.20 -0.26 9.94
CA ASN A 560 34.32 -0.54 9.04
C ASN A 560 35.63 0.11 9.51
N GLN A 561 35.60 1.35 9.99
CA GLN A 561 36.79 1.99 10.57
C GLN A 561 37.30 1.23 11.80
N LYS A 562 36.41 0.73 12.66
CA LYS A 562 36.79 -0.09 13.82
C LYS A 562 37.41 -1.42 13.40
N LYS A 563 36.81 -2.10 12.41
CA LYS A 563 37.32 -3.36 11.86
C LYS A 563 38.72 -3.21 11.24
N ASN A 564 38.98 -2.08 10.59
CA ASN A 564 40.25 -1.79 9.95
C ASN A 564 41.24 -1.06 10.88
N SER A 565 40.92 -0.93 12.17
CA SER A 565 41.76 -0.23 13.16
C SER A 565 42.08 1.23 12.82
N THR A 566 41.26 1.90 12.00
CA THR A 566 41.41 3.31 11.64
C THR A 566 40.51 4.24 12.46
N PHE A 567 39.61 3.68 13.29
CA PHE A 567 38.72 4.45 14.15
C PHE A 567 39.49 5.20 15.24
N LYS A 568 39.24 6.51 15.36
CA LYS A 568 39.79 7.35 16.44
C LYS A 568 38.71 7.77 17.43
N THR A 569 37.75 8.56 16.96
CA THR A 569 36.60 9.05 17.73
C THR A 569 35.41 9.23 16.79
N ILE A 570 34.19 9.27 17.34
CA ILE A 570 32.98 9.54 16.54
C ILE A 570 33.08 10.91 15.84
N GLN A 571 33.57 11.93 16.55
CA GLN A 571 33.75 13.29 16.00
C GLN A 571 34.70 13.28 14.80
N ARG A 572 35.80 12.52 14.87
CA ARG A 572 36.71 12.38 13.74
C ARG A 572 36.06 11.61 12.59
N SER A 573 35.34 10.53 12.89
CA SER A 573 34.59 9.77 11.89
C SER A 573 33.54 10.61 11.16
N GLN A 574 32.86 11.54 11.85
CA GLN A 574 31.91 12.47 11.23
C GLN A 574 32.60 13.39 10.21
N LEU A 575 33.74 13.99 10.57
CA LEU A 575 34.52 14.83 9.66
C LEU A 575 35.09 14.04 8.49
N ASP A 576 35.62 12.84 8.75
CA ASP A 576 36.15 11.96 7.70
C ASP A 576 35.02 11.55 6.75
N PHE A 577 33.83 11.23 7.26
CA PHE A 577 32.67 10.86 6.44
C PHE A 577 32.24 12.02 5.53
N ILE A 578 32.13 13.22 6.08
CA ILE A 578 31.79 14.44 5.33
C ILE A 578 32.79 14.66 4.20
N THR A 579 34.09 14.57 4.51
CA THR A 579 35.17 14.82 3.54
C THR A 579 35.22 13.74 2.47
N GLN A 580 35.18 12.46 2.85
CA GLN A 580 35.30 11.34 1.92
C GLN A 580 34.11 11.18 0.98
N ASN A 581 32.91 11.60 1.41
CA ASN A 581 31.69 11.53 0.61
C ASN A 581 31.36 12.86 -0.10
N ASN A 582 32.26 13.85 -0.05
CA ASN A 582 32.07 15.17 -0.65
C ASN A 582 30.72 15.79 -0.26
N VAL A 583 30.39 15.75 1.03
CA VAL A 583 29.15 16.31 1.54
C VAL A 583 29.25 17.83 1.50
N GLU A 584 28.28 18.50 0.88
CA GLU A 584 28.34 19.96 0.69
C GLU A 584 27.44 20.74 1.67
N TYR A 585 26.50 20.06 2.31
CA TYR A 585 25.63 20.68 3.30
C TYR A 585 25.11 19.70 4.36
N ILE A 586 24.80 20.24 5.53
CA ILE A 586 24.26 19.54 6.70
C ILE A 586 22.86 20.07 7.00
N ILE A 587 21.94 19.17 7.36
CA ILE A 587 20.58 19.50 7.79
C ILE A 587 20.45 19.22 9.29
N CYS A 588 20.00 20.18 10.09
CA CYS A 588 19.67 19.96 11.50
C CYS A 588 18.42 20.73 11.91
N ASP A 589 17.83 20.40 13.07
CA ASP A 589 16.74 21.20 13.63
C ASP A 589 17.23 22.63 13.91
N LYS A 590 16.34 23.63 13.79
CA LYS A 590 16.64 25.05 14.06
C LYS A 590 17.29 25.31 15.43
N ASN A 591 16.94 24.50 16.43
CA ASN A 591 17.40 24.62 17.81
C ASN A 591 18.54 23.65 18.14
N TYR A 592 19.04 22.89 17.16
CA TYR A 592 20.12 21.94 17.39
C TYR A 592 21.42 22.66 17.72
N LEU A 593 22.01 22.34 18.86
CA LEU A 593 23.32 22.86 19.27
C LEU A 593 24.42 22.10 18.52
N LEU A 594 25.06 22.79 17.58
CA LEU A 594 26.10 22.18 16.75
C LEU A 594 27.35 21.86 17.58
N PRO A 595 27.92 20.65 17.44
CA PRO A 595 29.24 20.35 17.96
C PRO A 595 30.30 21.29 17.39
N THR A 596 31.27 21.70 18.22
CA THR A 596 32.31 22.68 17.85
C THR A 596 33.12 22.26 16.64
N HIS A 597 33.40 20.95 16.48
CA HIS A 597 34.12 20.41 15.33
C HIS A 597 33.34 20.51 14.01
N ILE A 598 32.00 20.43 14.06
CA ILE A 598 31.15 20.67 12.89
C ILE A 598 31.04 22.16 12.61
N GLN A 599 30.85 22.98 13.65
CA GLN A 599 30.73 24.44 13.50
C GLN A 599 31.95 25.03 12.78
N ALA A 600 33.16 24.51 13.03
CA ALA A 600 34.40 24.99 12.43
C ALA A 600 34.44 24.89 10.88
N ILE A 601 33.71 23.94 10.29
CA ILE A 601 33.69 23.69 8.84
C ILE A 601 32.50 24.34 8.12
N ILE A 602 31.58 24.99 8.85
CA ILE A 602 30.44 25.69 8.25
C ILE A 602 30.86 27.08 7.76
N ASN A 603 30.37 27.45 6.59
CA ASN A 603 30.56 28.76 5.97
C ASN A 603 29.32 29.65 6.08
N ASP A 604 28.15 29.10 5.73
CA ASP A 604 26.89 29.83 5.66
C ASP A 604 25.72 28.96 6.14
N SER A 605 24.56 29.56 6.45
CA SER A 605 23.36 28.82 6.80
C SER A 605 22.07 29.44 6.30
N ILE A 606 21.06 28.61 6.04
CA ILE A 606 19.70 29.02 5.69
C ILE A 606 18.69 28.29 6.57
N MET A 607 17.66 29.02 7.01
CA MET A 607 16.49 28.45 7.68
C MET A 607 15.40 28.10 6.67
N TYR A 608 14.85 26.89 6.75
CA TYR A 608 13.71 26.47 5.95
C TYR A 608 12.91 25.34 6.63
N ASN A 609 11.58 25.51 6.76
CA ASN A 609 10.67 24.51 7.31
C ASN A 609 11.10 23.89 8.67
N ASN A 610 11.51 24.75 9.61
CA ASN A 610 12.13 24.40 10.90
C ASN A 610 13.48 23.68 10.84
N ASP A 611 14.00 23.38 9.66
CA ASP A 611 15.36 22.90 9.48
C ASP A 611 16.33 24.08 9.25
N LYS A 612 17.57 23.89 9.69
CA LYS A 612 18.72 24.72 9.37
C LYS A 612 19.62 23.95 8.40
N PHE A 613 19.81 24.53 7.22
CA PHE A 613 20.78 24.07 6.22
C PHE A 613 22.10 24.77 6.46
N LEU A 614 23.17 24.02 6.68
CA LEU A 614 24.50 24.51 6.96
C LEU A 614 25.40 24.15 5.76
N PHE A 615 25.96 25.13 5.09
CA PHE A 615 26.80 24.93 3.92
C PHE A 615 28.27 24.85 4.34
N ILE A 616 28.97 23.83 3.85
CA ILE A 616 30.36 23.54 4.20
C ILE A 616 31.29 24.40 3.33
N LYS A 617 32.45 24.80 3.90
CA LYS A 617 33.47 25.63 3.25
C LYS A 617 34.05 25.03 1.97
#